data_AF-A0A101H6R8-F1
#
_entry.id   AF-A0A101H6R8-F1
#
_cell.length_a   1.000
_cell.length_b   1.000
_cell.length_c   1.000
_cell.angle_alpha   90.00
_cell.angle_beta   90.00
_cell.angle_gamma   90.00
#
_symmetry.space_group_name_H-M   'P 1'
#
loop_
_entity.id
_entity.type
_entity.pdbx_description
1 polymer ?
#
loop_
_entity_poly.entity_id
_entity_poly.type
_entity_poly.pdbx_seq_one_letter_code
_entity_poly.pdbx_strand_id
1 'polypeptide(L)'
;MLLAAHLDVKSEFSPSDQLIEKDNIIKRQKGILGADDRAGVAIILNLLKEVGDFRDIPPLKFIFTVGEEEGQYGAEAINPDFYEDVSCGISLDRKNCHDIVYKSSSKEYSNLEFAERVARVSSQIFSDENVFVPCQGGVSDLRVWSEKDARPCVNLSVGYFDEHKENERLNLICWDRTHQLVAEIIGRFSLG
;
A
#
# COMPACT_ATOMS: atom_id res chain seq x y z
N MET A 1 -11.00 -7.74 -5.71
CA MET A 1 -10.32 -6.61 -5.04
C MET A 1 -9.04 -6.29 -5.80
N LEU A 2 -8.62 -5.02 -5.87
CA LEU A 2 -7.35 -4.61 -6.47
C LEU A 2 -6.34 -4.20 -5.40
N LEU A 3 -5.12 -4.74 -5.50
CA LEU A 3 -3.94 -4.28 -4.77
C LEU A 3 -2.99 -3.53 -5.71
N ALA A 4 -2.46 -2.39 -5.27
CA ALA A 4 -1.56 -1.57 -6.06
C ALA A 4 -0.28 -1.20 -5.29
N ALA A 5 0.82 -1.13 -6.02
CA ALA A 5 2.12 -0.62 -5.59
C ALA A 5 2.86 -0.08 -6.83
N HIS A 6 3.93 0.70 -6.65
CA HIS A 6 4.78 1.17 -7.76
C HIS A 6 6.18 0.51 -7.74
N LEU A 7 6.80 0.37 -8.92
CA LEU A 7 8.08 -0.33 -9.09
C LEU A 7 9.29 0.60 -9.17
N ASP A 8 9.06 1.87 -9.50
CA ASP A 8 10.09 2.87 -9.55
C ASP A 8 10.54 3.30 -8.15
N VAL A 9 11.68 3.99 -8.09
CA VAL A 9 12.21 4.57 -6.86
C VAL A 9 12.73 5.95 -7.19
N LYS A 10 12.63 6.88 -6.25
CA LYS A 10 12.97 8.29 -6.50
C LYS A 10 14.39 8.56 -6.98
N SER A 11 15.34 7.72 -6.58
CA SER A 11 16.75 7.91 -6.94
C SER A 11 17.49 6.58 -6.98
N GLU A 12 18.49 6.50 -7.86
CA GLU A 12 19.37 5.34 -7.92
C GLU A 12 20.24 5.21 -6.67
N PHE A 13 20.53 3.97 -6.29
CA PHE A 13 21.43 3.61 -5.21
C PHE A 13 22.28 2.42 -5.66
N SER A 14 23.46 2.26 -5.06
CA SER A 14 24.35 1.20 -5.50
C SER A 14 23.84 -0.17 -5.02
N PRO A 15 23.80 -1.20 -5.90
CA PRO A 15 23.55 -2.58 -5.47
C PRO A 15 24.58 -3.09 -4.46
N SER A 16 25.77 -2.47 -4.39
CA SER A 16 26.81 -2.82 -3.42
C SER A 16 26.59 -2.23 -2.02
N ASP A 17 25.66 -1.29 -1.87
CA ASP A 17 25.42 -0.63 -0.59
C ASP A 17 24.79 -1.61 0.40
N GLN A 18 25.36 -1.68 1.61
CA GLN A 18 24.90 -2.60 2.64
C GLN A 18 23.57 -2.14 3.25
N LEU A 19 22.70 -3.10 3.51
CA LEU A 19 21.52 -2.91 4.36
C LEU A 19 21.93 -3.08 5.82
N ILE A 20 21.40 -2.20 6.66
CA ILE A 20 21.58 -2.22 8.11
C ILE A 20 20.22 -2.60 8.70
N GLU A 21 20.16 -3.74 9.38
CA GLU A 21 18.98 -4.17 10.12
C GLU A 21 19.27 -4.12 11.62
N LYS A 22 18.47 -3.34 12.35
CA LYS A 22 18.58 -3.22 13.81
C LYS A 22 17.22 -2.88 14.40
N ASP A 23 16.84 -3.56 15.47
CA ASP A 23 15.61 -3.30 16.24
C ASP A 23 14.35 -3.25 15.35
N ASN A 24 14.24 -4.19 14.40
CA ASN A 24 13.17 -4.27 13.38
C ASN A 24 13.13 -3.09 12.39
N ILE A 25 14.19 -2.30 12.31
CA ILE A 25 14.35 -1.23 11.33
C ILE A 25 15.37 -1.65 10.29
N ILE A 26 14.98 -1.61 9.01
CA ILE A 26 15.90 -1.72 7.88
C ILE A 26 16.23 -0.31 7.38
N LYS A 27 17.51 -0.07 7.11
CA LYS A 27 18.03 1.12 6.42
C LYS A 27 19.11 0.74 5.42
N ARG A 28 19.45 1.66 4.53
CA ARG A 28 20.66 1.56 3.71
C ARG A 28 21.78 2.37 4.37
N GLN A 29 23.03 1.93 4.23
CA GLN A 29 24.18 2.66 4.75
C GLN A 29 24.36 4.04 4.08
N LYS A 30 24.03 4.14 2.79
CA LYS A 30 24.15 5.36 1.98
C LYS A 30 23.05 5.40 0.93
N GLY A 31 22.52 6.60 0.66
CA GLY A 31 21.43 6.78 -0.30
C GLY A 31 20.08 6.35 0.26
N ILE A 32 19.06 6.37 -0.58
CA ILE A 32 17.71 5.96 -0.20
C ILE A 32 17.66 4.45 0.04
N LEU A 33 16.74 3.99 0.88
CA LEU A 33 16.47 2.56 1.05
C LEU A 33 15.75 2.01 -0.19
N GLY A 34 14.81 2.80 -0.74
CA GLY A 34 13.85 2.39 -1.76
C GLY A 34 12.71 1.56 -1.17
N ALA A 35 12.32 1.84 0.08
CA ALA A 35 11.15 1.22 0.71
C ALA A 35 9.85 1.80 0.14
N ASP A 36 9.86 3.07 -0.25
CA ASP A 36 8.88 3.68 -1.16
C ASP A 36 9.26 3.31 -2.62
N ASP A 37 8.59 2.35 -3.28
CA ASP A 37 7.47 1.51 -2.81
C ASP A 37 7.76 -0.01 -2.86
N ARG A 38 9.03 -0.40 -2.75
CA ARG A 38 9.36 -1.84 -2.68
C ARG A 38 8.78 -2.53 -1.44
N ALA A 39 8.45 -1.76 -0.39
CA ALA A 39 7.75 -2.28 0.78
C ALA A 39 6.33 -2.75 0.42
N GLY A 40 5.56 -1.95 -0.33
CA GLY A 40 4.25 -2.34 -0.85
C GLY A 40 4.32 -3.52 -1.80
N VAL A 41 5.28 -3.50 -2.73
CA VAL A 41 5.55 -4.63 -3.65
C VAL A 41 5.83 -5.91 -2.88
N ALA A 42 6.66 -5.86 -1.83
CA ALA A 42 6.98 -7.02 -1.01
C ALA A 42 5.75 -7.59 -0.29
N ILE A 43 4.85 -6.74 0.20
CA ILE A 43 3.58 -7.19 0.80
C ILE A 43 2.76 -7.96 -0.24
N ILE A 44 2.56 -7.40 -1.44
CA ILE A 44 1.77 -8.04 -2.49
C ILE A 44 2.37 -9.40 -2.88
N LEU A 45 3.69 -9.47 -3.06
CA LEU A 45 4.37 -10.71 -3.44
C LEU A 45 4.31 -11.79 -2.34
N ASN A 46 4.35 -11.39 -1.06
CA ASN A 46 4.18 -12.34 0.04
C ASN A 46 2.75 -12.85 0.12
N LEU A 47 1.75 -11.96 0.03
CA LEU A 47 0.35 -12.34 -0.03
C LEU A 47 0.09 -13.30 -1.19
N LEU A 48 0.64 -13.05 -2.38
CA LEU A 48 0.53 -13.95 -3.54
C LEU A 48 1.03 -15.36 -3.27
N LYS A 49 2.14 -15.50 -2.52
CA LYS A 49 2.68 -16.81 -2.13
C LYS A 49 1.79 -17.51 -1.12
N GLU A 50 1.20 -16.75 -0.19
CA GLU A 50 0.32 -17.30 0.86
C GLU A 50 -1.06 -17.67 0.31
N VAL A 51 -1.70 -16.76 -0.44
CA VAL A 51 -3.06 -16.96 -0.98
C VAL A 51 -3.13 -18.02 -2.06
N GLY A 52 -2.02 -18.30 -2.75
CA GLY A 52 -1.94 -19.34 -3.78
C GLY A 52 -2.28 -20.75 -3.28
N ASP A 53 -2.19 -20.98 -1.97
CA ASP A 53 -2.48 -22.27 -1.33
C ASP A 53 -3.95 -22.41 -0.88
N PHE A 54 -4.76 -21.35 -0.95
CA PHE A 54 -6.15 -21.36 -0.50
C PHE A 54 -7.14 -21.55 -1.66
N ARG A 55 -8.16 -22.39 -1.46
CA ARG A 55 -9.16 -22.72 -2.49
C ARG A 55 -10.27 -21.67 -2.65
N ASP A 56 -10.57 -20.93 -1.58
CA ASP A 56 -11.72 -20.02 -1.50
C ASP A 56 -11.26 -18.57 -1.30
N ILE A 57 -10.46 -18.05 -2.24
CA ILE A 57 -10.04 -16.65 -2.27
C ILE A 57 -10.90 -15.85 -3.26
N PRO A 58 -11.20 -14.57 -2.98
CA PRO A 58 -11.97 -13.76 -3.91
C PRO A 58 -11.07 -13.43 -5.11
N PRO A 59 -11.62 -13.07 -6.28
CA PRO A 59 -10.81 -12.59 -7.40
C PRO A 59 -9.94 -11.40 -6.97
N LEU A 60 -8.61 -11.54 -7.13
CA LEU A 60 -7.63 -10.50 -6.85
C LEU A 60 -7.03 -9.99 -8.17
N LYS A 61 -6.96 -8.67 -8.29
CA LYS A 61 -6.18 -7.98 -9.31
C LYS A 61 -4.99 -7.29 -8.65
N PHE A 62 -3.89 -7.23 -9.36
CA PHE A 62 -2.66 -6.61 -8.90
C PHE A 62 -2.19 -5.62 -9.96
N ILE A 63 -1.82 -4.41 -9.54
CA ILE A 63 -1.16 -3.44 -10.39
C ILE A 63 0.20 -3.12 -9.79
N PHE A 64 1.20 -3.12 -10.66
CA PHE A 64 2.52 -2.60 -10.40
C PHE A 64 2.78 -1.48 -11.40
N THR A 65 2.66 -0.23 -10.95
CA THR A 65 2.86 0.94 -11.82
C THR A 65 4.34 1.28 -11.97
N VAL A 66 4.63 2.14 -12.95
CA VAL A 66 5.93 2.78 -13.16
C VAL A 66 5.72 4.28 -13.30
N GLY A 67 6.69 5.06 -12.86
CA GLY A 67 6.67 6.50 -13.00
C GLY A 67 5.75 7.22 -12.03
N GLU A 68 5.41 6.61 -10.89
CA GLU A 68 4.68 7.30 -9.81
C GLU A 68 5.48 8.55 -9.41
N GLU A 69 6.78 8.36 -9.21
CA GLU A 69 7.73 9.36 -8.72
C GLU A 69 7.99 10.52 -9.70
N GLU A 70 7.57 10.35 -10.96
CA GLU A 70 7.73 11.26 -12.07
C GLU A 70 6.40 11.87 -12.53
N GLY A 71 5.30 11.61 -11.81
CA GLY A 71 3.99 12.19 -12.09
C GLY A 71 2.93 11.21 -12.53
N GLN A 72 2.99 9.95 -12.10
CA GLN A 72 1.88 8.97 -12.18
C GLN A 72 1.54 8.52 -13.61
N TYR A 73 2.47 8.67 -14.56
CA TYR A 73 2.19 8.39 -15.98
C TYR A 73 1.84 6.92 -16.24
N GLY A 74 2.39 5.98 -15.46
CA GLY A 74 2.04 4.57 -15.55
C GLY A 74 0.57 4.33 -15.17
N ALA A 75 0.09 4.92 -14.07
CA ALA A 75 -1.31 4.87 -13.69
C ALA A 75 -2.22 5.55 -14.73
N GLU A 76 -1.79 6.69 -15.29
CA GLU A 76 -2.51 7.42 -16.34
C GLU A 76 -2.62 6.63 -17.65
N ALA A 77 -1.70 5.72 -17.94
CA ALA A 77 -1.73 4.87 -19.12
C ALA A 77 -2.63 3.62 -18.99
N ILE A 78 -3.08 3.26 -17.79
CA ILE A 78 -3.93 2.07 -17.60
C ILE A 78 -5.28 2.26 -18.31
N ASN A 79 -5.65 1.29 -19.15
CA ASN A 79 -6.97 1.24 -19.80
C ASN A 79 -8.06 1.14 -18.72
N PRO A 80 -9.06 2.05 -18.70
CA PRO A 80 -10.20 1.99 -17.78
C PRO A 80 -10.91 0.62 -17.73
N ASP A 81 -10.95 -0.12 -18.84
CA ASP A 81 -11.56 -1.45 -18.91
C ASP A 81 -10.91 -2.45 -17.92
N PHE A 82 -9.64 -2.22 -17.57
CA PHE A 82 -8.94 -3.01 -16.57
C PHE A 82 -9.69 -3.04 -15.23
N TYR A 83 -10.41 -1.98 -14.90
CA TYR A 83 -11.09 -1.86 -13.62
C TYR A 83 -12.48 -2.51 -13.62
N GLU A 84 -13.10 -2.90 -14.74
CA GLU A 84 -14.54 -3.27 -14.82
C GLU A 84 -15.07 -4.28 -13.78
N ASP A 85 -14.25 -5.21 -13.30
CA ASP A 85 -14.58 -6.26 -12.32
C ASP A 85 -13.97 -6.02 -10.92
N VAL A 86 -13.33 -4.87 -10.71
CA VAL A 86 -12.82 -4.47 -9.41
C VAL A 86 -14.00 -4.01 -8.56
N SER A 87 -14.04 -4.34 -7.27
CA SER A 87 -15.07 -3.84 -6.34
C SER A 87 -14.55 -2.76 -5.39
N CYS A 88 -13.27 -2.83 -5.06
CA CYS A 88 -12.58 -1.91 -4.16
C CYS A 88 -11.06 -2.02 -4.32
N GLY A 89 -10.36 -1.05 -3.72
CA GLY A 89 -8.94 -0.84 -3.87
C GLY A 89 -8.13 -0.62 -2.63
N ILE A 90 -6.92 -1.16 -2.63
CA ILE A 90 -5.92 -0.89 -1.62
C ILE A 90 -4.60 -0.61 -2.33
N SER A 91 -4.09 0.62 -2.24
CA SER A 91 -2.69 0.89 -2.52
C SER A 91 -1.88 0.72 -1.26
N LEU A 92 -0.66 0.23 -1.44
CA LEU A 92 0.28 -0.08 -0.38
C LEU A 92 1.47 0.85 -0.48
N ASP A 93 1.21 2.15 -0.62
CA ASP A 93 2.21 3.17 -0.94
C ASP A 93 2.05 4.37 0.00
N ARG A 94 2.24 4.12 1.29
CA ARG A 94 2.11 5.18 2.28
C ARG A 94 3.09 5.01 3.43
N LYS A 95 3.71 6.12 3.84
CA LYS A 95 4.52 6.17 5.06
C LYS A 95 3.70 5.96 6.34
N ASN A 96 4.41 5.80 7.45
CA ASN A 96 3.86 5.58 8.81
C ASN A 96 3.35 4.15 9.03
N CYS A 97 2.52 3.95 10.06
CA CYS A 97 2.23 2.62 10.59
C CYS A 97 0.75 2.31 10.79
N HIS A 98 -0.14 3.29 10.63
CA HIS A 98 -1.57 3.17 10.92
C HIS A 98 -2.43 4.13 10.08
N ASP A 99 -1.94 4.60 8.93
CA ASP A 99 -2.71 5.53 8.10
C ASP A 99 -3.63 4.75 7.14
N ILE A 100 -4.90 5.17 7.06
CA ILE A 100 -5.82 4.80 5.98
C ILE A 100 -6.15 6.09 5.22
N VAL A 101 -5.37 6.38 4.19
CA VAL A 101 -5.60 7.58 3.38
C VAL A 101 -6.77 7.33 2.44
N TYR A 102 -7.88 8.04 2.66
CA TYR A 102 -9.08 7.98 1.80
C TYR A 102 -9.32 9.30 1.06
N LYS A 103 -8.56 10.35 1.39
CA LYS A 103 -8.62 11.66 0.73
C LYS A 103 -7.30 12.41 0.83
N SER A 104 -7.11 13.37 -0.04
CA SER A 104 -6.08 14.41 0.01
C SER A 104 -6.72 15.78 0.29
N SER A 105 -5.92 16.83 0.29
CA SER A 105 -6.43 18.21 0.40
C SER A 105 -7.27 18.65 -0.80
N SER A 106 -7.13 17.99 -1.95
CA SER A 106 -7.79 18.38 -3.21
C SER A 106 -8.86 17.42 -3.69
N LYS A 107 -8.90 16.18 -3.17
CA LYS A 107 -9.78 15.13 -3.68
C LYS A 107 -10.08 14.05 -2.65
N GLU A 108 -11.31 13.56 -2.62
CA GLU A 108 -11.68 12.32 -1.94
C GLU A 108 -11.51 11.14 -2.90
N TYR A 109 -10.78 10.11 -2.46
CA TYR A 109 -10.52 8.89 -3.24
C TYR A 109 -11.53 7.79 -2.94
N SER A 110 -12.08 7.81 -1.73
CA SER A 110 -13.13 6.92 -1.27
C SER A 110 -14.07 7.65 -0.32
N ASN A 111 -15.28 7.10 -0.15
CA ASN A 111 -16.12 7.48 0.97
C ASN A 111 -15.48 7.06 2.31
N LEU A 112 -15.84 7.78 3.37
CA LEU A 112 -15.37 7.51 4.74
C LEU A 112 -15.82 6.13 5.24
N GLU A 113 -17.01 5.68 4.86
CA GLU A 113 -17.56 4.38 5.30
C GLU A 113 -16.64 3.21 4.95
N PHE A 114 -16.07 3.20 3.74
CA PHE A 114 -15.13 2.16 3.32
C PHE A 114 -13.82 2.23 4.12
N ALA A 115 -13.30 3.43 4.39
CA ALA A 115 -12.11 3.59 5.24
C ALA A 115 -12.38 3.10 6.68
N GLU A 116 -13.56 3.40 7.23
CA GLU A 116 -13.99 2.89 8.53
C GLU A 116 -14.20 1.38 8.55
N ARG A 117 -14.64 0.77 7.43
CA ARG A 117 -14.70 -0.69 7.30
C ARG A 117 -13.31 -1.30 7.42
N VAL A 118 -12.30 -0.72 6.77
CA VAL A 118 -10.90 -1.16 6.89
C VAL A 118 -10.39 -0.97 8.32
N ALA A 119 -10.67 0.18 8.95
CA ALA A 119 -10.34 0.43 10.35
C ALA A 119 -10.95 -0.61 11.30
N ARG A 120 -12.23 -0.96 11.10
CA ARG A 120 -12.92 -2.00 11.88
C ARG A 120 -12.29 -3.38 11.75
N VAL A 121 -11.73 -3.73 10.60
CA VAL A 121 -10.97 -4.99 10.47
C VAL A 121 -9.71 -4.91 11.31
N SER A 122 -8.96 -3.81 11.22
CA SER A 122 -7.74 -3.62 12.00
C SER A 122 -7.98 -3.64 13.52
N SER A 123 -9.09 -3.07 14.00
CA SER A 123 -9.43 -3.06 15.43
C SER A 123 -9.84 -4.42 15.99
N GLN A 124 -10.10 -5.41 15.12
CA GLN A 124 -10.44 -6.77 15.55
C GLN A 124 -9.21 -7.68 15.66
N ILE A 125 -8.09 -7.28 15.06
CA ILE A 125 -6.85 -8.09 15.03
C ILE A 125 -5.69 -7.42 15.77
N PHE A 126 -5.75 -6.12 16.04
CA PHE A 126 -4.71 -5.37 16.73
C PHE A 126 -5.19 -4.74 18.03
N SER A 127 -4.24 -4.44 18.92
CA SER A 127 -4.47 -3.60 20.10
C SER A 127 -4.75 -2.15 19.72
N ASP A 128 -5.40 -1.41 20.61
CA ASP A 128 -5.89 -0.04 20.38
C ASP A 128 -4.81 0.91 19.83
N GLU A 129 -3.56 0.80 20.29
CA GLU A 129 -2.45 1.64 19.84
C GLU A 129 -1.95 1.33 18.41
N ASN A 130 -2.41 0.22 17.83
CA ASN A 130 -1.98 -0.29 16.52
C ASN A 130 -3.12 -0.32 15.49
N VAL A 131 -4.31 0.17 15.85
CA VAL A 131 -5.46 0.28 14.96
C VAL A 131 -5.17 1.29 13.87
N PHE A 132 -5.51 0.94 12.63
CA PHE A 132 -5.39 1.82 11.48
C PHE A 132 -6.53 2.85 11.47
N VAL A 133 -6.20 4.11 11.18
CA VAL A 133 -7.11 5.25 11.32
C VAL A 133 -7.30 5.98 9.99
N PRO A 134 -8.55 6.24 9.57
CA PRO A 134 -8.84 7.09 8.42
C PRO A 134 -8.22 8.48 8.57
N CYS A 135 -7.44 8.89 7.58
CA CYS A 135 -6.76 10.18 7.61
C CYS A 135 -6.71 10.85 6.22
N GLN A 136 -6.34 12.13 6.22
CA GLN A 136 -6.00 12.86 5.01
C GLN A 136 -4.50 12.69 4.71
N GLY A 137 -4.18 12.28 3.49
CA GLY A 137 -2.82 12.05 3.03
C GLY A 137 -2.36 13.01 1.92
N GLY A 138 -1.23 12.68 1.33
CA GLY A 138 -0.74 13.29 0.09
C GLY A 138 -1.44 12.72 -1.15
N VAL A 139 -0.99 13.17 -2.32
CA VAL A 139 -1.41 12.62 -3.61
C VAL A 139 -0.56 11.38 -3.91
N SER A 140 -1.20 10.32 -4.42
CA SER A 140 -0.58 9.08 -4.90
C SER A 140 -1.33 8.60 -6.16
N ASP A 141 -0.92 7.48 -6.75
CA ASP A 141 -1.60 6.86 -7.91
C ASP A 141 -3.11 6.66 -7.71
N LEU A 142 -3.60 6.58 -6.47
CA LEU A 142 -5.03 6.59 -6.13
C LEU A 142 -5.80 7.74 -6.76
N ARG A 143 -5.16 8.90 -6.97
CA ARG A 143 -5.80 10.04 -7.62
C ARG A 143 -6.28 9.67 -9.01
N VAL A 144 -5.41 9.05 -9.81
CA VAL A 144 -5.70 8.67 -11.20
C VAL A 144 -6.78 7.61 -11.22
N TRP A 145 -6.67 6.61 -10.35
CA TRP A 145 -7.67 5.55 -10.30
C TRP A 145 -9.06 6.09 -9.91
N SER A 146 -9.15 6.84 -8.81
CA SER A 146 -10.42 7.47 -8.38
C SER A 146 -10.99 8.48 -9.40
N GLU A 147 -10.21 8.93 -10.39
CA GLU A 147 -10.68 9.75 -11.52
C GLU A 147 -11.30 8.90 -12.63
N LYS A 148 -10.70 7.74 -12.91
CA LYS A 148 -11.13 6.82 -13.97
C LYS A 148 -12.25 5.89 -13.52
N ASP A 149 -12.36 5.65 -12.22
CA ASP A 149 -13.28 4.68 -11.63
C ASP A 149 -13.69 5.16 -10.22
N ALA A 150 -15.00 5.23 -9.98
CA ALA A 150 -15.58 5.75 -8.74
C ALA A 150 -15.59 4.74 -7.58
N ARG A 151 -15.01 3.55 -7.76
CA ARG A 151 -15.01 2.52 -6.73
C ARG A 151 -14.11 2.87 -5.56
N PRO A 152 -14.50 2.48 -4.34
CA PRO A 152 -13.82 2.91 -3.14
C PRO A 152 -12.39 2.34 -3.08
N CYS A 153 -11.42 3.23 -2.88
CA CYS A 153 -10.01 2.89 -2.71
C CYS A 153 -9.38 3.62 -1.51
N VAL A 154 -8.44 2.95 -0.83
CA VAL A 154 -7.63 3.53 0.25
C VAL A 154 -6.15 3.29 0.00
N ASN A 155 -5.30 4.15 0.53
CA ASN A 155 -3.86 3.97 0.55
C ASN A 155 -3.41 3.72 1.99
N LEU A 156 -2.85 2.53 2.24
CA LEU A 156 -2.49 2.06 3.58
C LEU A 156 -1.01 2.29 3.84
N SER A 157 -0.71 2.79 5.03
CA SER A 157 0.70 2.90 5.44
C SER A 157 1.38 1.54 5.49
N VAL A 158 2.61 1.44 4.98
CA VAL A 158 3.39 0.19 4.88
C VAL A 158 4.65 0.17 5.74
N GLY A 159 4.83 1.14 6.63
CA GLY A 159 5.92 1.15 7.61
C GLY A 159 7.20 1.85 7.14
N TYR A 160 7.24 2.43 5.94
CA TYR A 160 8.36 3.27 5.55
C TYR A 160 8.25 4.68 6.16
N PHE A 161 9.40 5.32 6.34
CA PHE A 161 9.52 6.68 6.88
C PHE A 161 10.70 7.40 6.25
N ASP A 162 10.58 8.73 6.15
CA ASP A 162 11.61 9.59 5.56
C ASP A 162 11.95 9.17 4.13
N GLU A 163 10.89 8.81 3.38
CA GLU A 163 10.93 8.54 1.96
C GLU A 163 11.69 9.65 1.21
N HIS A 164 12.46 9.24 0.19
CA HIS A 164 13.28 10.10 -0.68
C HIS A 164 14.44 10.82 0.01
N LYS A 165 14.84 10.38 1.21
CA LYS A 165 15.97 10.94 1.96
C LYS A 165 17.00 9.86 2.32
N GLU A 166 18.21 10.28 2.67
CA GLU A 166 19.27 9.35 3.12
C GLU A 166 18.93 8.58 4.40
N ASN A 167 18.00 9.10 5.22
CA ASN A 167 17.56 8.46 6.45
C ASN A 167 16.32 7.57 6.27
N GLU A 168 15.92 7.31 5.02
CA GLU A 168 14.81 6.42 4.69
C GLU A 168 14.97 5.08 5.40
N ARG A 169 13.87 4.61 5.98
CA ARG A 169 13.84 3.38 6.77
C ARG A 169 12.52 2.66 6.62
N LEU A 170 12.57 1.35 6.82
CA LEU A 170 11.39 0.50 6.92
C LEU A 170 11.30 -0.06 8.33
N ASN A 171 10.15 0.11 9.00
CA ASN A 171 9.84 -0.57 10.25
C ASN A 171 9.11 -1.88 9.95
N LEU A 172 9.77 -3.00 10.20
CA LEU A 172 9.27 -4.34 9.91
C LEU A 172 8.05 -4.72 10.73
N ILE A 173 7.88 -4.18 11.95
CA ILE A 173 6.67 -4.38 12.74
C ILE A 173 5.49 -3.72 12.06
N CYS A 174 5.67 -2.48 11.57
CA CYS A 174 4.59 -1.78 10.87
C CYS A 174 4.27 -2.44 9.53
N TRP A 175 5.30 -2.82 8.78
CA TRP A 175 5.17 -3.54 7.52
C TRP A 175 4.40 -4.85 7.68
N ASP A 176 4.75 -5.66 8.69
CA ASP A 176 4.09 -6.94 8.99
C ASP A 176 2.64 -6.75 9.40
N ARG A 177 2.31 -5.71 10.17
CA ARG A 177 0.91 -5.39 10.49
C ARG A 177 0.10 -5.02 9.26
N THR A 178 0.66 -4.26 8.32
CA THR A 178 -0.04 -3.97 7.07
C THR A 178 -0.26 -5.24 6.25
N HIS A 179 0.74 -6.13 6.18
CA HIS A 179 0.60 -7.44 5.57
C HIS A 179 -0.54 -8.26 6.22
N GLN A 180 -0.55 -8.40 7.54
CA GLN A 180 -1.62 -9.09 8.29
C GLN A 180 -3.00 -8.47 8.06
N LEU A 181 -3.09 -7.14 8.04
CA LEU A 181 -4.35 -6.44 7.78
C LEU A 181 -4.89 -6.75 6.38
N VAL A 182 -4.04 -6.72 5.35
CA VAL A 182 -4.47 -7.00 3.98
C VAL A 182 -4.87 -8.47 3.84
N ALA A 183 -4.11 -9.40 4.45
CA ALA A 183 -4.48 -10.82 4.48
C ALA A 183 -5.86 -11.04 5.11
N GLU A 184 -6.13 -10.40 6.26
CA GLU A 184 -7.41 -10.47 6.97
C GLU A 184 -8.55 -9.87 6.13
N ILE A 185 -8.30 -8.76 5.43
CA ILE A 185 -9.26 -8.18 4.49
C ILE A 185 -9.58 -9.18 3.38
N ILE A 186 -8.58 -9.78 2.73
CA ILE A 186 -8.79 -10.80 1.69
C ILE A 186 -9.66 -11.95 2.22
N GLY A 187 -9.31 -12.50 3.38
CA GLY A 187 -10.04 -13.62 3.98
C GLY A 187 -11.49 -13.31 4.34
N ARG A 188 -11.78 -12.08 4.78
CA ARG A 188 -13.15 -11.66 5.12
C ARG A 188 -14.01 -11.34 3.90
N PHE A 189 -13.41 -10.81 2.83
CA PHE A 189 -14.13 -10.57 1.58
C PHE A 189 -14.45 -11.87 0.82
N SER A 190 -13.76 -12.99 1.10
CA SER A 190 -14.18 -14.32 0.63
C SER A 190 -15.47 -14.84 1.27
N LEU A 191 -15.82 -14.35 2.46
CA LEU A 191 -16.90 -14.89 3.30
C LEU A 191 -18.19 -14.04 3.24
N GLY A 192 -18.23 -13.03 2.37
CA GLY A 192 -19.36 -12.12 2.17
C GLY A 192 -20.32 -12.57 1.08
#